data_AF-A0A2G9MIY2-F1
#
_entry.id   AF-A0A2G9MIY2-F1
#
_cell.length_a   1.000
_cell.length_b   1.000
_cell.length_c   1.000
_cell.angle_alpha   90.00
_cell.angle_beta   90.00
_cell.angle_gamma   90.00
#
_symmetry.space_group_name_H-M   'P 1'
#
loop_
_entity.id
_entity.type
_entity.pdbx_description
1 polymer ?
#
loop_
_entity_poly.entity_id
_entity_poly.type
_entity_poly.pdbx_seq_one_letter_code
_entity_poly.pdbx_strand_id
1 'polypeptide(L)'
;TDTNVLSNNDPVTINNTANKDITAGNVKVTAIDLQGETTATQYIYAGNFTVNINDACEGTVMANNTAIAVSGATIPKGNNSKGDGQEELYFCLEEIPPTISSQIYSTTGLGAWTISVS
;
A
#
# COMPACT_ATOMS: atom_id res chain seq x y z
N THR A 1 22.09 -5.15 -2.17
CA THR A 1 20.87 -4.92 -1.39
C THR A 1 20.11 -3.87 -2.14
N ASP A 2 18.94 -4.23 -2.66
CA ASP A 2 18.11 -3.27 -3.35
C ASP A 2 17.42 -2.40 -2.30
N THR A 3 17.35 -1.10 -2.57
CA THR A 3 16.70 -0.09 -1.73
C THR A 3 15.71 0.65 -2.61
N ASN A 4 14.54 1.00 -2.08
CA ASN A 4 13.53 1.83 -2.74
C ASN A 4 13.04 1.23 -4.07
N VAL A 5 12.52 0.01 -4.01
CA VAL A 5 11.93 -0.68 -5.17
C VAL A 5 10.45 -0.33 -5.27
N LEU A 6 10.10 0.44 -6.31
CA LEU A 6 8.71 0.73 -6.66
C LEU A 6 7.99 -0.52 -7.19
N SER A 7 6.67 -0.53 -7.06
CA SER A 7 5.85 -1.53 -7.73
C SER A 7 5.93 -1.37 -9.26
N ASN A 8 5.59 -2.44 -9.99
CA ASN A 8 5.47 -2.39 -11.45
C ASN A 8 4.00 -2.39 -11.92
N ASN A 9 3.08 -2.33 -10.95
CA ASN A 9 1.64 -2.31 -11.16
C ASN A 9 1.01 -1.32 -10.16
N ASP A 10 1.55 -0.11 -10.12
CA ASP A 10 1.04 1.08 -9.47
C ASP A 10 0.78 2.19 -10.52
N PRO A 11 -0.09 3.17 -10.20
CA PRO A 11 -0.85 3.32 -8.96
C PRO A 11 -2.02 2.34 -8.82
N VAL A 12 -2.45 2.13 -7.57
CA VAL A 12 -3.81 1.66 -7.27
C VAL A 12 -4.75 2.86 -7.25
N THR A 13 -5.66 2.95 -8.21
CA THR A 13 -6.65 4.03 -8.29
C THR A 13 -7.92 3.72 -7.49
N ILE A 14 -8.31 4.64 -6.62
CA ILE A 14 -9.56 4.59 -5.86
C ILE A 14 -10.54 5.61 -6.44
N ASN A 15 -11.71 5.16 -6.89
CA ASN A 15 -12.73 6.02 -7.49
C ASN A 15 -13.92 6.24 -6.55
N ASN A 16 -14.26 7.51 -6.30
CA ASN A 16 -15.40 7.88 -5.46
C ASN A 16 -16.70 8.01 -6.25
N THR A 17 -17.42 6.90 -6.39
CA THR A 17 -18.78 6.88 -6.98
C THR A 17 -19.87 7.30 -6.01
N ALA A 18 -19.56 7.40 -4.71
CA ALA A 18 -20.53 7.71 -3.66
C ALA A 18 -20.90 9.21 -3.60
N ASN A 19 -20.21 10.07 -4.36
CA ASN A 19 -20.43 11.53 -4.39
C ASN A 19 -20.35 12.17 -2.98
N LYS A 20 -19.53 11.60 -2.10
CA LYS A 20 -19.27 12.07 -0.72
C LYS A 20 -17.80 12.44 -0.61
N ASP A 21 -17.50 13.62 -0.08
CA ASP A 21 -16.10 14.00 0.17
C ASP A 21 -15.45 13.07 1.21
N ILE A 22 -14.37 12.39 0.82
CA ILE A 22 -13.51 11.60 1.69
C ILE A 22 -12.29 12.44 2.02
N THR A 23 -12.20 12.88 3.27
CA THR A 23 -11.12 13.76 3.73
C THR A 23 -9.91 12.97 4.22
N ALA A 24 -8.78 13.66 4.39
CA ALA A 24 -7.53 13.09 4.90
C ALA A 24 -7.76 12.34 6.22
N GLY A 25 -7.11 11.18 6.34
CA GLY A 25 -7.29 10.28 7.49
C GLY A 25 -8.30 9.14 7.28
N ASN A 26 -9.08 9.19 6.20
CA ASN A 26 -10.13 8.20 5.93
C ASN A 26 -9.77 7.15 4.86
N VAL A 27 -8.71 7.38 4.10
CA VAL A 27 -8.11 6.33 3.25
C VAL A 27 -7.05 5.62 4.09
N LYS A 28 -7.28 4.34 4.38
CA LYS A 28 -6.40 3.55 5.24
C LYS A 28 -5.97 2.26 4.55
N VAL A 29 -4.71 1.90 4.72
CA VAL A 29 -4.16 0.63 4.26
C VAL A 29 -3.88 -0.26 5.48
N THR A 30 -4.33 -1.50 5.42
CA THR A 30 -3.94 -2.56 6.35
C THR A 30 -3.06 -3.54 5.57
N ALA A 31 -1.76 -3.52 5.87
CA ALA A 31 -0.78 -4.42 5.28
C ALA A 31 -0.57 -5.65 6.17
N ILE A 32 -0.15 -6.75 5.54
CA ILE A 32 0.21 -8.01 6.18
C ILE A 32 1.64 -8.35 5.76
N ASP A 33 2.44 -8.87 6.68
CA ASP A 33 3.81 -9.32 6.36
C ASP A 33 3.79 -10.32 5.19
N LEU A 34 4.76 -10.20 4.28
CA LEU A 34 4.91 -11.15 3.18
C LEU A 34 5.75 -12.34 3.66
N GLN A 35 5.20 -13.54 3.59
CA GLN A 35 5.88 -14.78 3.98
C GLN A 35 6.54 -15.42 2.76
N GLY A 36 7.75 -15.96 2.92
CA GLY A 36 8.43 -16.72 1.88
C GLY A 36 7.66 -18.00 1.52
N GLU A 37 7.42 -18.22 0.23
CA GLU A 37 6.66 -19.39 -0.24
C GLU A 37 7.44 -20.70 -0.18
N THR A 38 8.78 -20.62 -0.21
CA THR A 38 9.66 -21.80 -0.08
C THR A 38 10.15 -21.96 1.36
N THR A 39 10.66 -20.88 1.96
CA THR A 39 11.11 -20.85 3.36
C THR A 39 10.14 -20.02 4.19
N ALA A 40 9.09 -20.67 4.70
CA ALA A 40 7.99 -20.03 5.42
C ALA A 40 8.39 -19.34 6.74
N THR A 41 9.62 -19.49 7.20
CA THR A 41 10.15 -18.77 8.37
C THR A 41 10.79 -17.43 8.02
N GLN A 42 10.91 -17.10 6.73
CA GLN A 42 11.43 -15.82 6.26
C GLN A 42 10.28 -14.89 5.88
N TYR A 43 10.44 -13.61 6.22
CA TYR A 43 9.41 -12.60 6.05
C TYR A 43 10.01 -11.30 5.50
N ILE A 44 9.23 -10.60 4.68
CA ILE A 44 9.40 -9.17 4.42
C ILE A 44 8.32 -8.48 5.24
N TYR A 45 8.72 -7.71 6.24
CA TYR A 45 7.79 -7.07 7.16
C TYR A 45 7.07 -5.91 6.48
N ALA A 46 5.78 -5.75 6.80
CA ALA A 46 4.95 -4.65 6.32
C ALA A 46 5.55 -3.27 6.66
N GLY A 47 6.31 -3.19 7.76
CA GLY A 47 7.04 -1.97 8.17
C GLY A 47 8.14 -1.52 7.22
N ASN A 48 8.55 -2.36 6.27
CA ASN A 48 9.53 -2.00 5.25
C ASN A 48 8.89 -1.40 4.00
N PHE A 49 7.57 -1.29 3.97
CA PHE A 49 6.84 -0.71 2.86
C PHE A 49 6.24 0.64 3.25
N THR A 50 6.20 1.54 2.28
CA THR A 50 5.50 2.81 2.39
C THR A 50 4.39 2.92 1.34
N VAL A 51 3.39 3.75 1.63
CA VAL A 51 2.34 4.14 0.69
C VAL A 51 2.31 5.65 0.51
N ASN A 52 2.29 6.12 -0.73
CA ASN A 52 2.34 7.54 -1.10
C ASN A 52 1.21 7.89 -2.07
N ILE A 53 0.83 9.17 -2.11
CA ILE A 53 -0.13 9.72 -3.08
C ILE A 53 0.56 10.30 -4.33
N ASN A 54 1.89 10.28 -4.34
CA ASN A 54 2.71 10.58 -5.51
C ASN A 54 3.52 9.33 -5.85
N ASP A 55 3.96 9.23 -7.10
CA ASP A 55 4.88 8.19 -7.56
C ASP A 55 6.28 8.36 -6.94
N ALA A 56 6.39 7.97 -5.67
CA ALA A 56 7.56 8.16 -4.83
C ALA A 56 7.59 7.19 -3.65
N CYS A 57 8.81 6.83 -3.24
CA CYS A 57 9.08 6.24 -1.94
C CYS A 57 9.00 7.32 -0.83
N GLU A 58 9.32 6.96 0.42
CA GLU A 58 9.25 7.84 1.60
C GLU A 58 7.81 8.30 1.94
N GLY A 59 6.84 7.43 1.67
CA GLY A 59 5.44 7.66 2.01
C GLY A 59 5.10 7.39 3.48
N THR A 60 3.82 7.11 3.71
CA THR A 60 3.33 6.65 5.01
C THR A 60 3.80 5.22 5.26
N VAL A 61 4.56 5.02 6.35
CA VAL A 61 5.04 3.70 6.77
C VAL A 61 3.86 2.80 7.15
N MET A 62 3.82 1.59 6.58
CA MET A 62 2.79 0.61 6.89
C MET A 62 3.14 -0.23 8.12
N ALA A 63 2.16 -0.95 8.67
CA ALA A 63 2.37 -1.80 9.84
C ALA A 63 1.54 -3.07 9.72
N ASN A 64 2.10 -4.18 10.21
CA ASN A 64 1.45 -5.49 10.10
C ASN A 64 0.10 -5.49 10.83
N ASN A 65 -0.94 -5.93 10.12
CA ASN A 65 -2.31 -6.09 10.59
C ASN A 65 -2.86 -4.84 11.31
N THR A 66 -2.42 -3.66 10.89
CA THR A 66 -2.83 -2.38 11.48
C THR A 66 -3.28 -1.44 10.37
N ALA A 67 -4.48 -0.87 10.51
CA ALA A 67 -5.00 0.11 9.56
C ALA A 67 -4.31 1.47 9.76
N ILE A 68 -3.45 1.85 8.82
CA ILE A 68 -2.73 3.12 8.84
C ILE A 68 -3.36 4.07 7.83
N ALA A 69 -3.65 5.30 8.27
CA ALA A 69 -4.15 6.35 7.39
C ALA A 69 -3.06 6.87 6.47
N VAL A 70 -3.32 6.89 5.17
CA VAL A 70 -2.39 7.42 4.17
C VAL A 70 -2.34 8.95 4.33
N SER A 71 -1.14 9.47 4.61
CA SER A 71 -0.92 10.90 4.77
C SER A 71 -1.24 11.64 3.48
N GLY A 72 -2.05 12.70 3.58
CA GLY A 72 -2.44 13.53 2.45
C GLY A 72 -3.52 12.97 1.54
N ALA A 73 -3.89 11.69 1.66
CA ALA A 73 -4.87 11.07 0.78
C ALA A 73 -6.28 11.64 0.96
N THR A 74 -6.86 12.14 -0.12
CA THR A 74 -8.21 12.71 -0.15
C THR A 74 -8.93 12.27 -1.40
N ILE A 75 -10.21 11.92 -1.28
CA ILE A 75 -11.03 11.54 -2.43
C ILE A 75 -12.23 12.47 -2.48
N PRO A 76 -12.14 13.63 -3.15
CA PRO A 76 -13.25 14.56 -3.25
C PRO A 76 -14.42 13.88 -3.98
N LYS A 77 -15.62 14.42 -3.82
CA LYS A 77 -16.72 14.07 -4.73
C LYS A 77 -16.34 14.53 -6.14
N GLY A 78 -16.60 13.71 -7.15
CA GLY A 78 -16.20 14.03 -8.51
C GLY A 78 -16.98 13.29 -9.59
N ASN A 79 -16.87 13.81 -10.80
CA ASN A 79 -17.32 13.14 -12.01
C ASN A 79 -16.20 12.22 -12.53
N ASN A 80 -16.31 10.92 -12.24
CA ASN A 80 -15.34 9.93 -12.72
C ASN A 80 -15.20 9.91 -14.26
N SER A 81 -16.24 10.29 -15.02
CA SER A 81 -16.13 10.39 -16.49
C SER A 81 -15.26 11.56 -16.97
N LYS A 82 -14.84 12.45 -16.06
CA LYS A 82 -13.91 13.55 -16.30
C LYS A 82 -12.55 13.36 -15.59
N GLY A 83 -12.36 12.24 -14.89
CA GLY A 83 -11.18 12.00 -14.05
C GLY A 83 -11.19 12.75 -12.71
N ASP A 84 -12.35 13.27 -12.28
CA ASP A 84 -12.50 13.89 -10.97
C ASP A 84 -12.89 12.84 -9.91
N GLY A 85 -12.56 13.08 -8.64
CA GLY A 85 -13.02 12.24 -7.54
C GLY A 85 -12.28 10.91 -7.43
N GLN A 86 -11.02 10.89 -7.86
CA GLN A 86 -10.11 9.77 -7.74
C GLN A 86 -8.94 10.12 -6.83
N GLU A 87 -8.32 9.08 -6.27
CA GLU A 87 -7.04 9.17 -5.56
C GLU A 87 -6.18 7.99 -5.99
N GLU A 88 -4.87 8.21 -6.04
CA GLU A 88 -3.89 7.24 -6.50
C GLU A 88 -2.96 6.88 -5.35
N LEU A 89 -2.78 5.58 -5.10
CA LEU A 89 -1.86 5.08 -4.09
C LEU A 89 -0.71 4.34 -4.76
N TYR A 90 0.51 4.75 -4.41
CA TYR A 90 1.78 4.18 -4.86
C TYR A 90 2.43 3.45 -3.70
N PHE A 91 3.03 2.29 -3.96
CA PHE A 91 3.62 1.43 -2.94
C PHE A 91 5.10 1.23 -3.21
N CYS A 92 5.92 1.42 -2.20
CA CYS A 92 7.37 1.24 -2.30
C CYS A 92 7.88 0.29 -1.23
N LEU A 93 8.80 -0.60 -1.60
CA LEU A 93 9.61 -1.39 -0.67
C LEU A 93 10.92 -0.64 -0.42
N GLU A 94 11.03 -0.05 0.77
CA GLU A 94 12.17 0.80 1.15
C GLU A 94 13.43 -0.05 1.41
N GLU A 95 13.26 -1.15 2.12
CA GLU A 95 14.39 -1.99 2.57
C GLU A 95 14.04 -3.48 2.55
N ILE A 96 14.94 -4.29 2.00
CA ILE A 96 14.89 -5.76 2.10
C ILE A 96 15.88 -6.22 3.17
N PRO A 97 15.45 -7.03 4.17
CA PRO A 97 16.37 -7.61 5.14
C PRO A 97 17.50 -8.38 4.45
N PRO A 98 18.78 -8.15 4.78
CA PRO A 98 19.90 -8.76 4.05
C PRO A 98 20.06 -10.27 4.29
N THR A 99 19.30 -10.84 5.24
CA THR A 99 19.44 -12.24 5.71
C THR A 99 18.45 -13.21 5.08
N ILE A 100 17.50 -12.74 4.29
CA ILE A 100 16.48 -13.59 3.65
C ILE A 100 16.94 -14.06 2.27
N SER A 101 16.47 -15.22 1.83
CA SER A 101 16.84 -15.77 0.52
C SER A 101 15.99 -15.18 -0.60
N SER A 102 16.51 -15.24 -1.83
CA SER A 102 15.73 -14.91 -3.02
C SER A 102 14.66 -15.98 -3.25
N GLN A 103 13.40 -15.59 -3.11
CA GLN A 103 12.22 -16.43 -3.34
C GLN A 103 11.00 -15.53 -3.55
N ILE A 104 9.84 -16.12 -3.83
CA ILE A 104 8.56 -15.40 -3.84
C ILE A 104 8.14 -15.17 -2.38
N TYR A 105 7.72 -13.94 -2.10
CA TYR A 105 7.11 -13.56 -0.83
C TYR A 105 5.68 -13.09 -1.10
N SER A 106 4.70 -13.65 -0.39
CA SER A 106 3.30 -13.32 -0.58
C SER A 106 2.51 -13.43 0.71
N THR A 107 1.25 -12.98 0.69
CA THR A 107 0.33 -13.08 1.83
C THR A 107 -0.64 -14.25 1.71
N THR A 108 -0.40 -15.19 0.78
CA THR A 108 -1.33 -16.29 0.42
C THR A 108 -1.86 -17.08 1.62
N GLY A 109 -1.06 -17.24 2.69
CA GLY A 109 -1.47 -17.91 3.93
C GLY A 109 -1.89 -17.01 5.09
N LEU A 110 -1.79 -15.68 4.94
CA LEU A 110 -1.91 -14.71 6.04
C LEU A 110 -3.07 -13.70 5.87
N GLY A 111 -3.66 -13.62 4.67
CA GLY A 111 -4.76 -12.71 4.35
C GLY A 111 -4.37 -11.67 3.31
N ALA A 112 -5.34 -10.93 2.76
CA ALA A 112 -5.05 -9.89 1.77
C ALA A 112 -4.70 -8.56 2.45
N TRP A 113 -3.87 -7.75 1.79
CA TRP A 113 -3.82 -6.32 2.09
C TRP A 113 -5.17 -5.71 1.76
N THR A 114 -5.61 -4.75 2.57
CA THR A 114 -6.90 -4.09 2.37
C THR A 114 -6.74 -2.58 2.36
N ILE A 115 -7.44 -1.94 1.43
CA ILE A 115 -7.65 -0.49 1.42
C ILE A 115 -9.08 -0.26 1.91
N SER A 116 -9.24 0.56 2.94
CA SER A 116 -10.53 0.94 3.49
C SER A 116 -10.74 2.45 3.35
N VAL A 117 -11.98 2.82 3.06
CA VAL A 117 -12.43 4.19 2.83
C VAL A 117 -13.69 4.42 3.67
N SER A 118 -13.74 5.49 4.48
CA SER A 118 -14.87 5.78 5.40
C SER A 118 -15.35 7.23 5.37
#